data_AF-A0A7K1J1V4-F1
#
_entry.id   AF-A0A7K1J1V4-F1
#
_cell.length_a   1.000
_cell.length_b   1.000
_cell.length_c   1.000
_cell.angle_alpha   90.00
_cell.angle_beta   90.00
_cell.angle_gamma   90.00
#
_symmetry.space_group_name_H-M   'P 1'
#
loop_
_entity.id
_entity.type
_entity.pdbx_description
1 polymer ?
#
loop_
_entity_poly.entity_id
_entity_poly.type
_entity_poly.pdbx_seq_one_letter_code
_entity_poly.pdbx_strand_id
1 'polypeptide(L)'
;MSNLPKPYVYVAGPLFDEGERWFIEKIDQLIQDAGFDTFLPHRDNPPKTAENVGEIFLNDKGGIDRCQVVVANLNGIMTDDGTA
;
A
#
# COMPACT_ATOMS: atom_id res chain seq x y z
N MET A 1 -4.93 8.01 -28.27
CA MET A 1 -4.14 7.36 -27.21
C MET A 1 -5.02 6.28 -26.62
N SER A 2 -4.61 5.02 -26.66
CA SER A 2 -5.42 3.91 -26.13
C SER A 2 -5.55 4.07 -24.62
N ASN A 3 -6.79 4.19 -24.13
CA ASN A 3 -7.12 4.27 -22.71
C ASN A 3 -7.06 2.87 -22.09
N LEU A 4 -5.88 2.24 -22.14
CA LEU A 4 -5.65 0.99 -21.44
C LEU A 4 -5.55 1.29 -19.94
N PRO A 5 -6.21 0.50 -19.08
CA PRO A 5 -6.07 0.66 -17.65
C PRO A 5 -4.60 0.53 -17.26
N LYS A 6 -4.12 1.42 -16.39
CA LYS A 6 -2.77 1.33 -15.85
C LYS A 6 -2.67 0.07 -14.98
N PRO A 7 -1.51 -0.61 -14.97
CA PRO A 7 -1.31 -1.73 -14.05
C PRO A 7 -1.34 -1.22 -12.60
N TYR A 8 -1.94 -2.02 -11.71
CA TYR A 8 -2.22 -1.66 -10.33
C TYR A 8 -1.23 -2.35 -9.39
N VAL A 9 -0.63 -1.59 -8.47
CA VAL A 9 0.41 -2.06 -7.54
C VAL A 9 -0.05 -1.90 -6.10
N TYR A 10 0.06 -2.96 -5.30
CA TYR A 10 -0.16 -2.88 -3.85
C TYR A 10 1.17 -2.55 -3.16
N VAL A 11 1.23 -1.45 -2.41
CA VAL A 11 2.43 -0.99 -1.72
C VAL A 11 2.33 -1.37 -0.25
N ALA A 12 3.15 -2.34 0.18
CA ALA A 12 3.18 -2.86 1.54
C ALA A 12 4.44 -2.39 2.28
N GLY A 13 4.32 -2.10 3.58
CA GLY A 13 5.46 -1.74 4.41
C GLY A 13 5.03 -1.18 5.77
N PRO A 14 5.99 -1.01 6.69
CA PRO A 14 5.73 -0.49 8.04
C PRO A 14 5.28 0.98 8.01
N LEU A 15 4.47 1.36 9.01
CA LEU A 15 3.76 2.64 9.11
C LEU A 15 3.71 3.21 10.55
N PHE A 16 4.58 2.70 11.43
CA PHE A 16 4.52 2.92 12.87
C PHE A 16 4.98 4.34 13.25
N ASP A 17 5.95 4.89 12.52
CA ASP A 17 6.46 6.24 12.73
C ASP A 17 6.46 7.13 11.47
N GLU A 18 6.80 8.41 11.65
CA GLU A 18 6.83 9.39 10.55
C GLU A 18 7.91 9.09 9.51
N GLY A 19 9.03 8.49 9.90
CA GLY A 19 10.12 8.13 8.99
C GLY A 19 9.73 6.97 8.08
N GLU A 20 9.08 5.95 8.64
CA GLU A 20 8.53 4.82 7.90
C GLU A 20 7.43 5.28 6.93
N ARG A 21 6.52 6.14 7.40
CA ARG A 21 5.48 6.76 6.55
C ARG A 21 6.07 7.56 5.40
N TRP A 22 7.03 8.44 5.70
CA TRP A 22 7.72 9.21 4.67
C TRP A 22 8.38 8.29 3.63
N PHE A 23 9.01 7.20 4.07
CA PHE A 23 9.72 6.31 3.17
C PHE A 23 8.77 5.52 2.26
N ILE A 24 7.67 4.98 2.80
CA ILE A 24 6.71 4.23 1.98
C ILE A 24 5.95 5.15 1.01
N GLU A 25 5.72 6.42 1.38
CA GLU A 25 5.18 7.44 0.46
C GLU A 25 6.16 7.78 -0.67
N LYS A 26 7.47 7.75 -0.41
CA LYS A 26 8.47 7.90 -1.48
C LYS A 26 8.45 6.71 -2.44
N ILE A 27 8.29 5.49 -1.93
CA ILE A 27 8.14 4.30 -2.77
C ILE A 27 6.87 4.40 -3.63
N ASP A 28 5.74 4.76 -3.02
CA ASP A 28 4.47 4.98 -3.71
C ASP A 28 4.59 6.02 -4.84
N GLN A 29 5.22 7.17 -4.57
CA GLN A 29 5.43 8.20 -5.59
C GLN A 29 6.30 7.70 -6.75
N LEU A 30 7.37 6.96 -6.48
CA LEU A 30 8.22 6.40 -7.53
C LEU A 30 7.48 5.41 -8.44
N ILE A 31 6.57 4.63 -7.87
CA ILE A 31 5.73 3.69 -8.63
C ILE A 31 4.72 4.46 -9.49
N GLN A 32 4.08 5.50 -8.94
CA GLN A 32 3.18 6.36 -9.70
C GLN A 32 3.89 7.10 -10.84
N ASP A 33 5.09 7.62 -10.60
CA ASP A 33 5.93 8.30 -11.61
C ASP A 33 6.36 7.34 -12.73
N ALA A 34 6.47 6.05 -12.44
CA ALA A 34 6.71 5.00 -13.42
C ALA A 34 5.46 4.62 -14.25
N GLY A 35 4.31 5.25 -14.00
CA GLY A 35 3.09 5.11 -14.79
C GLY A 35 2.07 4.09 -14.26
N PHE A 36 2.27 3.58 -13.05
CA PHE A 36 1.37 2.65 -12.38
C PHE A 36 0.34 3.39 -11.53
N ASP A 37 -0.81 2.77 -11.30
CA ASP A 37 -1.71 3.19 -10.22
C ASP A 37 -1.42 2.34 -8.98
N THR A 38 -1.63 2.90 -7.78
CA THR A 38 -1.26 2.22 -6.53
C THR A 38 -2.42 2.09 -5.55
N PHE A 39 -2.32 1.08 -4.70
CA PHE A 39 -2.99 1.03 -3.41
C PHE A 39 -1.94 1.19 -2.30
N LEU A 40 -2.11 2.19 -1.44
CA LEU A 40 -1.26 2.46 -0.29
C LEU A 40 -2.12 2.46 0.98
N PRO A 41 -1.98 1.47 1.88
CA PRO A 41 -2.94 1.22 2.95
C PRO A 41 -3.31 2.44 3.80
N HIS A 42 -2.37 3.29 4.20
CA HIS A 42 -2.67 4.45 5.05
C HIS A 42 -3.30 5.63 4.30
N ARG A 43 -3.13 5.71 2.98
CA ARG A 43 -3.74 6.73 2.13
C ARG A 43 -5.16 6.35 1.75
N ASP A 44 -5.37 5.08 1.42
CA ASP A 44 -6.59 4.62 0.76
C ASP A 44 -7.60 3.99 1.73
N ASN A 45 -7.23 3.78 2.99
CA ASN A 45 -8.15 3.42 4.06
C ASN A 45 -8.60 4.61 4.91
N PRO A 46 -9.78 4.51 5.56
CA PRO A 46 -10.16 5.47 6.59
C PRO A 46 -9.20 5.37 7.80
N PRO A 47 -9.12 6.43 8.63
CA PRO A 47 -8.44 6.36 9.92
C PRO A 47 -8.99 5.20 10.76
N LYS A 48 -8.09 4.36 11.29
CA LYS A 48 -8.45 3.17 12.06
C LYS A 48 -9.24 3.54 13.32
N THR A 49 -10.41 2.93 13.48
CA THR A 49 -11.22 2.91 14.71
C THR A 49 -11.46 1.46 15.14
N ALA A 50 -12.12 1.24 16.28
CA ALA A 50 -12.45 -0.12 16.71
C ALA A 50 -13.51 -0.78 15.81
N GLU A 51 -14.36 0.04 15.18
CA GLU A 51 -15.53 -0.40 14.41
C GLU A 51 -15.19 -0.72 12.95
N ASN A 52 -14.13 -0.13 12.39
CA ASN A 52 -13.79 -0.26 10.96
C ASN A 52 -12.63 -1.22 10.66
N VAL A 53 -12.13 -1.96 11.66
CA VAL A 53 -11.03 -2.93 11.45
C VAL A 53 -11.36 -3.95 10.36
N GLY A 54 -12.61 -4.43 10.33
CA GLY A 54 -13.07 -5.36 9.29
C GLY A 54 -13.12 -4.75 7.89
N GLU A 55 -13.48 -3.47 7.78
CA GLU A 55 -13.48 -2.73 6.52
C GLU A 55 -12.05 -2.55 6.00
N ILE A 56 -11.13 -2.12 6.85
CA ILE A 56 -9.71 -1.94 6.51
C ILE A 56 -9.11 -3.26 5.99
N PHE A 57 -9.35 -4.36 6.70
CA PHE A 57 -8.90 -5.68 6.25
C PHE A 57 -9.45 -6.04 4.86
N LEU A 58 -10.73 -5.79 4.60
CA LEU A 58 -11.35 -6.07 3.30
C LEU A 58 -10.81 -5.17 2.20
N ASN A 59 -10.51 -3.90 2.50
CA ASN A 59 -9.91 -2.97 1.56
C ASN A 59 -8.47 -3.39 1.20
N ASP A 60 -7.66 -3.74 2.20
CA ASP A 60 -6.28 -4.21 1.99
C ASP A 60 -6.27 -5.49 1.15
N LYS A 61 -7.07 -6.48 1.54
CA LYS A 61 -7.27 -7.70 0.77
C LYS A 61 -7.75 -7.40 -0.66
N GLY A 62 -8.70 -6.47 -0.81
CA GLY A 62 -9.19 -6.04 -2.12
C GLY A 62 -8.14 -5.31 -2.96
N GLY A 63 -7.19 -4.62 -2.32
CA GLY A 63 -6.00 -4.06 -2.96
C GLY A 63 -5.11 -5.16 -3.54
N ILE A 64 -4.82 -6.19 -2.73
CA ILE A 64 -4.03 -7.36 -3.13
C ILE A 64 -4.72 -8.12 -4.26
N ASP A 65 -6.01 -8.44 -4.14
CA ASP A 65 -6.78 -9.20 -5.14
C ASP A 65 -6.82 -8.52 -6.52
N ARG A 66 -6.76 -7.19 -6.55
CA ARG A 66 -6.83 -6.39 -7.80
C ARG A 66 -5.47 -6.06 -8.39
N CYS A 67 -4.40 -6.12 -7.60
CA CYS A 67 -3.08 -5.72 -8.06
C CYS A 67 -2.45 -6.77 -8.99
N GLN A 68 -1.54 -6.32 -9.85
CA GLN A 68 -0.71 -7.21 -10.67
C GLN A 68 0.65 -7.45 -10.01
N VAL A 69 1.07 -6.54 -9.14
CA VAL A 69 2.36 -6.57 -8.46
C VAL A 69 2.17 -6.08 -7.03
N VAL A 70 2.85 -6.75 -6.09
CA VAL A 70 3.05 -6.26 -4.72
C VAL A 70 4.48 -5.72 -4.63
N VAL A 71 4.63 -4.50 -4.12
CA VAL A 71 5.93 -3.95 -3.72
C VAL A 71 5.96 -3.90 -2.20
N ALA A 72 6.78 -4.74 -1.58
CA ALA A 72 6.88 -4.85 -0.13
C ALA A 72 8.21 -4.29 0.39
N ASN A 73 8.12 -3.27 1.25
CA ASN A 73 9.25 -2.73 2.00
C ASN A 73 9.43 -3.56 3.29
N LEU A 74 10.49 -4.36 3.35
CA LEU A 74 10.81 -5.23 4.49
C LEU A 74 11.81 -4.60 5.47
N ASN A 75 12.00 -3.28 5.42
CA ASN A 75 12.88 -2.57 6.35
C ASN A 75 12.42 -2.73 7.81
N GLY A 76 13.38 -2.83 8.72
CA GLY A 76 13.15 -3.02 10.15
C GLY A 76 14.12 -4.01 10.76
N ILE A 77 14.13 -4.12 12.09
CA ILE A 77 14.87 -5.19 12.80
C ILE A 77 14.20 -6.55 12.55
N MET A 78 12.87 -6.53 12.46
CA MET A 78 12.02 -7.64 12.07
C MET A 78 11.08 -7.14 10.98
N THR A 79 10.76 -8.01 10.02
CA THR A 79 9.73 -7.72 9.03
C THR A 79 8.41 -7.47 9.75
N ASP A 80 7.67 -6.44 9.33
CA ASP A 80 6.32 -6.21 9.83
C ASP A 80 5.40 -7.41 9.54
N ASP A 81 4.74 -7.93 10.56
CA ASP A 81 3.86 -9.11 10.45
C ASP A 81 2.65 -8.85 9.55
N GLY A 82 2.24 -7.58 9.38
CA GLY A 82 1.19 -7.22 8.42
C GLY A 82 1.67 -7.23 6.97
N THR A 83 2.98 -7.11 6.75
CA THR A 83 3.63 -7.05 5.43
C THR A 83 4.08 -8.43 4.94
N ALA A 84 4.44 -9.36 5.84
CA ALA A 84 4.94 -10.71 5.54
C ALA A 84 3.86 -11.71 5.12
#